data_AF-A0A1H1PSY6-F1
#
_entry.id   AF-A0A1H1PSY6-F1
#
_cell.length_a   1.000
_cell.length_b   1.000
_cell.length_c   1.000
_cell.angle_alpha   90.00
_cell.angle_beta   90.00
_cell.angle_gamma   90.00
#
_symmetry.space_group_name_H-M   'P 1'
#
loop_
_entity.id
_entity.type
_entity.pdbx_description
1 polymer ?
#
loop_
_entity_poly.entity_id
_entity_poly.type
_entity_poly.pdbx_seq_one_letter_code
_entity_poly.pdbx_strand_id
1 'polypeptide(L)'
;MKHIVFLISLFTITNLQICNENAVPKEFVKVKQVIPDIQVDLRYAGTHNFVGRPLPGYNEAEVILTKQAAEALKNVQLELEARGLCLKIFDAYRPQRAVNYFIEWAKKPEDTIGKEEFYPEQDKRNLFNLGYIATRSGHSRGSTIDLTIIDANTLEELDMGGTYDFFGEVSHLYTTSITAKQHKNRELLKLVMSRNGFRSYSEEWWHFTLRGEPFPNTYFDFVIQ
;
A
#
# COMPACT_ATOMS: atom_id res chain seq x y z
N MET A 1 16.61 -73.36 23.63
CA MET A 1 16.57 -71.94 24.04
C MET A 1 16.77 -71.06 22.82
N LYS A 2 15.72 -70.38 22.34
CA LYS A 2 15.83 -69.30 21.35
C LYS A 2 15.02 -68.12 21.91
N HIS A 3 15.71 -67.05 22.29
CA HIS A 3 15.08 -65.83 22.79
C HIS A 3 14.65 -64.99 21.58
N ILE A 4 13.35 -64.69 21.49
CA ILE A 4 12.80 -63.73 20.54
C ILE A 4 12.76 -62.38 21.26
N VAL A 5 13.53 -61.41 20.79
CA VAL A 5 13.50 -60.03 21.25
C VAL A 5 12.57 -59.25 20.32
N PHE A 6 11.45 -58.74 20.84
CA PHE A 6 10.58 -57.82 20.14
C PHE A 6 11.12 -56.40 20.31
N LEU A 7 11.65 -55.79 19.24
CA LEU A 7 11.93 -54.36 19.21
C LEU A 7 10.62 -53.60 18.97
N ILE A 8 10.16 -52.86 19.98
CA ILE A 8 9.07 -51.89 19.83
C ILE A 8 9.70 -50.58 19.38
N SER A 9 9.54 -50.24 18.09
CA SER A 9 9.93 -48.95 17.54
C SER A 9 8.89 -47.89 17.96
N LEU A 10 9.26 -47.01 18.88
CA LEU A 10 8.45 -45.86 19.28
C LEU A 10 8.54 -44.78 18.18
N PHE A 11 7.50 -44.66 17.36
CA PHE A 11 7.38 -43.56 16.39
C PHE A 11 6.92 -42.30 17.14
N THR A 12 7.81 -41.35 17.36
CA THR A 12 7.45 -40.00 17.81
C THR A 12 6.85 -39.23 16.65
N ILE A 13 5.53 -39.05 16.66
CA ILE A 13 4.84 -38.14 15.73
C ILE A 13 5.16 -36.71 16.16
N THR A 14 6.08 -36.05 15.47
CA THR A 14 6.26 -34.61 15.58
C THR A 14 5.08 -33.92 14.91
N ASN A 15 4.23 -33.25 15.69
CA ASN A 15 3.22 -32.33 15.15
C ASN A 15 3.94 -31.19 14.41
N LEU A 16 4.04 -31.30 13.08
CA LEU A 16 4.40 -30.17 12.23
C LEU A 16 3.21 -29.22 12.24
N GLN A 17 3.29 -28.16 13.04
CA GLN A 17 2.34 -27.07 12.96
C GLN A 17 2.54 -26.37 11.62
N ILE A 18 1.65 -26.65 10.66
CA ILE A 18 1.62 -25.94 9.38
C ILE A 18 1.24 -24.50 9.70
N CYS A 19 2.24 -23.62 9.79
CA CYS A 19 2.01 -22.18 9.77
C CYS A 19 1.36 -21.87 8.42
N ASN A 20 0.09 -21.46 8.43
CA ASN A 20 -0.59 -21.03 7.22
C ASN A 20 0.06 -19.70 6.79
N GLU A 21 0.99 -19.75 5.83
CA GLU A 21 1.71 -18.59 5.29
C GLU A 21 0.78 -17.50 4.71
N ASN A 22 -0.52 -17.80 4.56
CA ASN A 22 -1.53 -16.91 4.02
C ASN A 22 -2.51 -16.35 5.07
N ALA A 23 -2.34 -16.66 6.36
CA ALA A 23 -3.23 -16.14 7.39
C ALA A 23 -2.93 -14.66 7.67
N VAL A 24 -3.92 -13.79 7.46
CA VAL A 24 -3.84 -12.37 7.84
C VAL A 24 -3.63 -12.29 9.37
N PRO A 25 -2.57 -11.61 9.85
CA PRO A 25 -2.30 -11.53 11.29
C PRO A 25 -3.45 -10.82 12.03
N LYS A 26 -3.69 -11.23 13.28
CA LYS A 26 -4.85 -10.75 14.08
C LYS A 26 -4.82 -9.24 14.36
N GLU A 27 -3.67 -8.60 14.22
CA GLU A 27 -3.46 -7.15 14.38
C GLU A 27 -3.88 -6.35 13.15
N PHE A 28 -4.22 -7.02 12.05
CA PHE A 28 -4.72 -6.43 10.82
C PHE A 28 -6.24 -6.57 10.70
N VAL A 29 -6.82 -5.77 9.81
CA VAL A 29 -8.25 -5.71 9.53
C VAL A 29 -8.48 -5.31 8.08
N LYS A 30 -9.54 -5.83 7.45
CA LYS A 30 -10.03 -5.32 6.17
C LYS A 30 -10.68 -3.96 6.41
N VAL A 31 -10.27 -2.92 5.70
CA VAL A 31 -10.69 -1.53 5.97
C VAL A 31 -12.20 -1.37 5.86
N LYS A 32 -12.87 -2.10 4.94
CA LYS A 32 -14.33 -2.10 4.81
C LYS A 32 -15.10 -2.61 6.04
N GLN A 33 -14.43 -3.31 6.97
CA GLN A 33 -15.05 -3.68 8.25
C GLN A 33 -15.12 -2.50 9.23
N VAL A 34 -14.27 -1.48 9.03
CA VAL A 34 -14.16 -0.28 9.88
C VAL A 34 -14.81 0.94 9.21
N ILE A 35 -14.68 1.04 7.88
CA ILE A 35 -15.19 2.12 7.02
C ILE A 35 -15.92 1.47 5.81
N PRO A 36 -17.20 1.06 5.97
CA PRO A 36 -17.89 0.24 4.96
C PRO A 36 -18.06 0.87 3.58
N ASP A 37 -18.13 2.18 3.51
CA ASP A 37 -18.37 3.00 2.32
C ASP A 37 -17.09 3.56 1.68
N ILE A 38 -15.92 3.18 2.20
CA ILE A 38 -14.62 3.58 1.65
C ILE A 38 -14.50 3.22 0.17
N GLN A 39 -14.06 4.17 -0.64
CA GLN A 39 -13.81 3.93 -2.06
C GLN A 39 -12.41 3.36 -2.27
N VAL A 40 -12.31 2.40 -3.20
CA VAL A 40 -11.10 1.61 -3.42
C VAL A 40 -10.85 1.47 -4.90
N ASP A 41 -9.59 1.69 -5.28
CA ASP A 41 -9.06 1.46 -6.62
C ASP A 41 -7.63 0.92 -6.46
N LEU A 42 -7.54 -0.31 -5.96
CA LEU A 42 -6.25 -0.95 -5.65
C LEU A 42 -5.46 -1.22 -6.94
N ARG A 43 -4.57 -0.27 -7.28
CA ARG A 43 -3.86 -0.21 -8.56
C ARG A 43 -2.99 -1.45 -8.82
N TYR A 44 -2.43 -2.02 -7.75
CA TYR A 44 -1.58 -3.20 -7.83
C TYR A 44 -2.32 -4.54 -7.87
N ALA A 45 -3.63 -4.55 -7.61
CA ALA A 45 -4.49 -5.70 -7.93
C ALA A 45 -4.91 -5.71 -9.41
N GLY A 46 -4.79 -4.57 -10.10
CA GLY A 46 -5.15 -4.39 -11.51
C GLY A 46 -3.94 -4.21 -12.43
N THR A 47 -4.21 -3.81 -13.68
CA THR A 47 -3.18 -3.52 -14.70
C THR A 47 -2.80 -2.04 -14.79
N HIS A 48 -3.61 -1.14 -14.21
CA HIS A 48 -3.39 0.30 -14.27
C HIS A 48 -2.43 0.76 -13.17
N ASN A 49 -1.15 0.44 -13.36
CA ASN A 49 -0.02 0.82 -12.52
C ASN A 49 1.26 0.89 -13.37
N PHE A 50 2.36 1.43 -12.81
CA PHE A 50 3.61 1.64 -13.55
C PHE A 50 4.26 0.35 -14.11
N VAL A 51 3.89 -0.83 -13.59
CA VAL A 51 4.36 -2.13 -14.08
C VAL A 51 3.47 -2.68 -15.23
N GLY A 52 2.23 -2.21 -15.31
CA GLY A 52 1.26 -2.59 -16.35
C GLY A 52 0.60 -3.95 -16.13
N ARG A 53 0.69 -4.54 -14.93
CA ARG A 53 0.04 -5.83 -14.58
C ARG A 53 -0.18 -5.96 -13.07
N PRO A 54 -1.05 -6.88 -12.62
CA PRO A 54 -1.24 -7.16 -11.20
C PRO A 54 0.07 -7.64 -10.55
N LEU A 55 0.29 -7.26 -9.31
CA LEU A 55 1.50 -7.63 -8.57
C LEU A 55 1.30 -8.92 -7.77
N PRO A 56 2.37 -9.73 -7.59
CA PRO A 56 2.31 -10.89 -6.72
C PRO A 56 1.83 -10.54 -5.30
N GLY A 57 0.90 -11.33 -4.77
CA GLY A 57 0.35 -11.15 -3.43
C GLY A 57 -0.94 -10.33 -3.35
N TYR A 58 -1.34 -9.64 -4.43
CA TYR A 58 -2.66 -9.04 -4.58
C TYR A 58 -3.60 -10.05 -5.28
N ASN A 59 -4.11 -11.05 -4.55
CA ASN A 59 -5.04 -12.03 -5.16
C ASN A 59 -6.47 -11.48 -5.23
N GLU A 60 -6.80 -10.53 -4.35
CA GLU A 60 -8.09 -9.82 -4.30
C GLU A 60 -7.87 -8.32 -4.14
N ALA A 61 -8.86 -7.52 -4.55
CA ALA A 61 -8.85 -6.07 -4.40
C ALA A 61 -9.33 -5.62 -2.99
N GLU A 62 -8.75 -6.21 -1.95
CA GLU A 62 -9.10 -5.96 -0.55
C GLU A 62 -8.08 -5.05 0.14
N VAL A 63 -8.55 -3.95 0.73
CA VAL A 63 -7.68 -3.04 1.48
C VAL A 63 -7.50 -3.57 2.89
N ILE A 64 -6.25 -3.85 3.27
CA ILE A 64 -5.87 -4.32 4.60
C ILE A 64 -4.96 -3.30 5.26
N LEU A 65 -5.20 -3.03 6.55
CA LEU A 65 -4.35 -2.21 7.40
C LEU A 65 -4.21 -2.86 8.78
N THR A 66 -3.19 -2.45 9.52
CA THR A 66 -3.19 -2.61 10.98
C THR A 66 -4.44 -1.97 11.57
N LYS A 67 -5.01 -2.59 12.61
CA LYS A 67 -6.22 -2.07 13.29
C LYS A 67 -6.08 -0.61 13.72
N GLN A 68 -4.90 -0.24 14.24
CA GLN A 68 -4.61 1.14 14.66
C GLN A 68 -4.68 2.13 13.49
N ALA A 69 -4.12 1.78 12.32
CA ALA A 69 -4.19 2.64 11.14
C ALA A 69 -5.60 2.72 10.57
N ALA A 70 -6.36 1.62 10.58
CA ALA A 70 -7.75 1.62 10.13
C ALA A 70 -8.65 2.52 10.99
N GLU A 71 -8.50 2.50 12.32
CA GLU A 71 -9.25 3.39 13.22
C GLU A 71 -8.85 4.86 13.03
N ALA A 72 -7.55 5.14 12.85
CA ALA A 72 -7.09 6.49 12.54
C ALA A 72 -7.66 7.00 11.19
N LEU A 73 -7.67 6.13 10.17
CA LEU A 73 -8.23 6.43 8.85
C LEU A 73 -9.74 6.70 8.91
N LYS A 74 -10.47 6.01 9.78
CA LYS A 74 -11.90 6.27 10.01
C LYS A 74 -12.14 7.71 10.46
N ASN A 75 -11.28 8.26 11.31
CA ASN A 75 -11.41 9.65 11.74
C ASN A 75 -11.11 10.64 10.61
N VAL A 76 -10.18 10.32 9.70
CA VAL A 76 -9.93 11.09 8.47
C VAL A 76 -11.19 11.11 7.59
N GLN A 77 -11.79 9.94 7.36
CA GLN A 77 -13.02 9.80 6.56
C GLN A 77 -14.14 10.65 7.17
N LEU A 78 -14.40 10.54 8.48
CA LEU A 78 -15.42 11.34 9.18
C LEU A 78 -15.18 12.86 9.09
N GLU A 79 -13.92 13.32 9.17
CA GLU A 79 -13.59 14.75 9.03
C GLU A 79 -13.87 15.26 7.60
N LEU A 80 -13.64 14.44 6.58
CA LEU A 80 -13.91 14.78 5.19
C LEU A 80 -15.41 14.75 4.86
N GLU A 81 -16.15 13.78 5.39
CA GLU A 81 -17.59 13.64 5.18
C GLU A 81 -18.36 14.88 5.65
N ALA A 82 -17.91 15.51 6.75
CA ALA A 82 -18.47 16.78 7.23
C ALA A 82 -18.34 17.94 6.21
N ARG A 83 -17.56 17.75 5.14
CA ARG A 83 -17.34 18.70 4.04
C ARG A 83 -17.88 18.20 2.70
N GLY A 84 -18.64 17.10 2.68
CA GLY A 84 -19.13 16.47 1.46
C GLY A 84 -18.03 15.80 0.64
N LEU A 85 -16.95 15.34 1.29
CA LEU A 85 -15.80 14.69 0.68
C LEU A 85 -15.60 13.29 1.27
N CYS A 86 -14.99 12.39 0.52
CA CYS A 86 -14.64 11.05 0.98
C CYS A 86 -13.20 10.70 0.59
N LEU A 87 -12.68 9.59 1.12
CA LEU A 87 -11.39 9.04 0.70
C LEU A 87 -11.56 8.01 -0.43
N LYS A 88 -10.56 7.95 -1.31
CA LYS A 88 -10.34 6.85 -2.25
C LYS A 88 -8.92 6.30 -2.10
N ILE A 89 -8.81 4.99 -1.89
CA ILE A 89 -7.53 4.31 -1.59
C ILE A 89 -6.96 3.67 -2.87
N PHE A 90 -5.68 3.93 -3.13
CA PHE A 90 -4.92 3.36 -4.24
C PHE A 90 -4.03 2.19 -3.82
N ASP A 91 -3.44 2.26 -2.62
CA ASP A 91 -2.70 1.15 -2.02
C ASP A 91 -2.66 1.26 -0.48
N ALA A 92 -2.46 0.13 0.21
CA ALA A 92 -2.36 0.06 1.67
C ALA A 92 -1.32 -0.98 2.09
N TYR A 93 -1.69 -2.03 2.85
CA TYR A 93 -0.76 -3.13 3.05
C TYR A 93 -0.31 -3.71 1.70
N ARG A 94 1.01 -3.71 1.48
CA ARG A 94 1.67 -4.26 0.29
C ARG A 94 2.54 -5.44 0.71
N PRO A 95 2.25 -6.67 0.27
CA PRO A 95 3.10 -7.82 0.57
C PRO A 95 4.55 -7.58 0.12
N GLN A 96 5.54 -8.00 0.93
CA GLN A 96 6.96 -7.83 0.58
C GLN A 96 7.31 -8.48 -0.77
N ARG A 97 6.63 -9.54 -1.19
CA ARG A 97 6.80 -10.14 -2.53
C ARG A 97 6.44 -9.19 -3.68
N ALA A 98 5.50 -8.26 -3.50
CA ALA A 98 5.20 -7.23 -4.49
C ALA A 98 6.35 -6.21 -4.58
N VAL A 99 6.95 -5.84 -3.45
CA VAL A 99 8.14 -4.98 -3.40
C VAL A 99 9.33 -5.67 -4.10
N ASN A 100 9.55 -6.96 -3.82
CA ASN A 100 10.59 -7.75 -4.48
C ASN A 100 10.34 -7.82 -6.00
N TYR A 101 9.08 -7.90 -6.41
CA TYR A 101 8.71 -7.88 -7.82
C TYR A 101 9.02 -6.53 -8.49
N PHE A 102 8.86 -5.39 -7.81
CA PHE A 102 9.34 -4.10 -8.34
C PHE A 102 10.85 -4.10 -8.59
N ILE A 103 11.63 -4.71 -7.70
CA ILE A 103 13.08 -4.86 -7.87
C ILE A 103 13.41 -5.69 -9.11
N GLU A 104 12.76 -6.83 -9.29
CA GLU A 104 12.98 -7.67 -10.49
C GLU A 104 12.48 -6.99 -11.76
N TRP A 105 11.37 -6.26 -11.70
CA TRP A 105 10.86 -5.48 -12.82
C TRP A 105 11.83 -4.37 -13.23
N ALA A 106 12.40 -3.61 -12.29
CA ALA A 106 13.27 -2.50 -12.64
C ALA A 106 14.63 -2.93 -13.22
N LYS A 107 15.04 -4.18 -13.00
CA LYS A 107 16.20 -4.80 -13.67
C LYS A 107 15.99 -5.10 -15.17
N LYS A 108 14.75 -5.01 -15.66
CA LYS A 108 14.38 -5.26 -17.07
C LYS A 108 14.11 -3.93 -17.79
N PRO A 109 15.14 -3.22 -18.30
CA PRO A 109 14.97 -1.89 -18.88
C PRO A 109 14.00 -1.84 -20.08
N GLU A 110 13.80 -2.96 -20.77
CA GLU A 110 12.90 -3.13 -21.90
C GLU A 110 11.42 -3.27 -21.51
N ASP A 111 11.11 -3.62 -20.25
CA ASP A 111 9.74 -3.74 -19.76
C ASP A 111 9.18 -2.35 -19.41
N THR A 112 8.70 -1.62 -20.43
CA THR A 112 8.27 -0.21 -20.34
C THR A 112 6.77 0.00 -20.52
N ILE A 113 5.94 -0.98 -20.19
CA ILE A 113 4.48 -0.92 -20.43
C ILE A 113 3.85 0.35 -19.83
N GLY A 114 4.19 0.69 -18.58
CA GLY A 114 3.65 1.87 -17.91
C GLY A 114 4.41 3.17 -18.18
N LYS A 115 5.44 3.18 -19.04
CA LYS A 115 6.37 4.32 -19.14
C LYS A 115 5.69 5.62 -19.53
N GLU A 116 4.89 5.60 -20.59
CA GLU A 116 4.29 6.82 -21.15
C GLU A 116 3.44 7.58 -20.12
N GLU A 117 2.74 6.85 -19.27
CA GLU A 117 1.86 7.44 -18.25
C GLU A 117 2.60 7.77 -16.95
N PHE A 118 3.39 6.84 -16.42
CA PHE A 118 3.87 6.92 -15.04
C PHE A 118 5.28 7.53 -14.93
N TYR A 119 6.12 7.40 -15.96
CA TYR A 119 7.51 7.87 -15.89
C TYR A 119 8.07 8.24 -17.28
N PRO A 120 7.37 9.10 -18.06
CA PRO A 120 7.71 9.36 -19.45
C PRO A 120 9.11 9.94 -19.63
N GLU A 121 9.52 10.80 -18.70
CA GLU A 121 10.80 11.52 -18.71
C GLU A 121 11.94 10.74 -18.05
N GLN A 122 11.64 9.66 -17.33
CA GLN A 122 12.63 8.92 -16.57
C GLN A 122 13.25 7.77 -17.37
N ASP A 123 14.53 7.55 -17.15
CA ASP A 123 15.17 6.28 -17.49
C ASP A 123 14.85 5.26 -16.40
N LYS A 124 14.22 4.14 -16.78
CA LYS A 124 13.82 3.08 -15.85
C LYS A 124 14.99 2.59 -14.98
N ARG A 125 16.22 2.61 -15.51
CA ARG A 125 17.44 2.20 -14.80
C ARG A 125 17.75 3.09 -13.59
N ASN A 126 17.24 4.31 -13.57
CA ASN A 126 17.49 5.30 -12.54
C ASN A 126 16.40 5.34 -11.47
N LEU A 127 15.26 4.66 -11.65
CA LEU A 127 14.12 4.79 -10.72
C LEU A 127 14.45 4.41 -9.28
N PHE A 128 15.35 3.43 -9.07
CA PHE A 128 15.87 3.11 -7.73
C PHE A 128 16.79 4.19 -7.17
N ASN A 129 17.71 4.70 -7.97
CA ASN A 129 18.66 5.73 -7.56
C ASN A 129 17.96 7.06 -7.26
N LEU A 130 16.85 7.32 -7.94
CA LEU A 130 16.01 8.50 -7.77
C LEU A 130 15.03 8.38 -6.59
N GLY A 131 14.98 7.23 -5.91
CA GLY A 131 14.14 7.02 -4.73
C GLY A 131 12.69 6.65 -5.01
N TYR A 132 12.25 6.59 -6.27
CA TYR A 132 10.87 6.24 -6.65
C TYR A 132 10.47 4.81 -6.31
N ILE A 133 11.43 3.90 -6.13
CA ILE A 133 11.16 2.51 -5.76
C ILE A 133 11.97 2.17 -4.51
N ALA A 134 11.27 1.87 -3.42
CA ALA A 134 11.88 1.44 -2.18
C ALA A 134 12.18 -0.07 -2.20
N THR A 135 13.36 -0.49 -1.74
CA THR A 135 13.68 -1.91 -1.48
C THR A 135 13.02 -2.44 -0.21
N ARG A 136 12.65 -1.54 0.70
CA ARG A 136 11.88 -1.79 1.92
C ARG A 136 10.76 -0.76 2.01
N SER A 137 9.54 -1.17 1.69
CA SER A 137 8.39 -0.27 1.66
C SER A 137 7.74 -0.13 3.04
N GLY A 138 7.33 1.10 3.38
CA GLY A 138 6.49 1.36 4.55
C GLY A 138 5.19 0.54 4.52
N HIS A 139 4.63 0.30 3.33
CA HIS A 139 3.39 -0.45 3.10
C HIS A 139 3.44 -1.88 3.63
N SER A 140 4.60 -2.55 3.54
CA SER A 140 4.74 -3.91 4.04
C SER A 140 4.71 -3.99 5.57
N ARG A 141 4.74 -2.86 6.28
CA ARG A 141 4.56 -2.79 7.74
C ARG A 141 3.09 -2.65 8.16
N GLY A 142 2.19 -2.37 7.21
CA GLY A 142 0.74 -2.41 7.41
C GLY A 142 0.09 -1.13 7.91
N SER A 143 0.84 -0.03 8.06
CA SER A 143 0.31 1.26 8.55
C SER A 143 0.60 2.42 7.60
N THR A 144 0.92 2.11 6.35
CA THR A 144 1.14 3.06 5.28
C THR A 144 0.03 2.93 4.24
N ILE A 145 -0.40 4.04 3.68
CA ILE A 145 -1.53 4.14 2.77
C ILE A 145 -1.28 5.21 1.71
N ASP A 146 -1.68 4.89 0.49
CA ASP A 146 -1.71 5.79 -0.66
C ASP A 146 -3.16 6.09 -1.00
N LEU A 147 -3.55 7.37 -0.99
CA LEU A 147 -4.94 7.76 -1.17
C LEU A 147 -5.11 9.18 -1.73
N THR A 148 -6.33 9.47 -2.17
CA THR A 148 -6.79 10.81 -2.56
C THR A 148 -8.13 11.14 -1.90
N ILE A 149 -8.59 12.36 -2.14
CA ILE A 149 -9.93 12.83 -1.76
C ILE A 149 -10.82 12.80 -3.00
N ILE A 150 -12.07 12.41 -2.82
CA ILE A 150 -13.13 12.47 -3.83
C ILE A 150 -14.29 13.33 -3.33
N ASP A 151 -15.10 13.86 -4.25
CA ASP A 151 -16.42 14.39 -3.94
C ASP A 151 -17.36 13.25 -3.51
N ALA A 152 -18.08 13.42 -2.41
CA ALA A 152 -18.93 12.36 -1.86
C ALA A 152 -20.17 12.05 -2.73
N ASN A 153 -20.61 12.99 -3.57
CA ASN A 153 -21.79 12.82 -4.42
C ASN A 153 -21.41 12.30 -5.80
N THR A 154 -20.36 12.86 -6.42
CA THR A 154 -19.96 12.48 -7.79
C THR A 154 -18.95 11.33 -7.82
N LEU A 155 -18.28 11.06 -6.69
CA LEU A 155 -17.15 10.14 -6.57
C LEU A 155 -15.94 10.52 -7.46
N GLU A 156 -15.94 11.74 -7.99
CA GLU A 156 -14.82 12.26 -8.78
C GLU A 156 -13.67 12.66 -7.85
N GLU A 157 -12.45 12.32 -8.25
CA GLU A 157 -11.23 12.71 -7.54
C GLU A 157 -11.06 14.23 -7.57
N LEU A 158 -10.68 14.80 -6.43
CA LEU A 158 -10.18 16.16 -6.42
C LEU A 158 -8.90 16.21 -7.27
N ASP A 159 -8.81 17.20 -8.14
CA ASP A 159 -7.62 17.39 -8.98
C ASP A 159 -6.40 17.72 -8.11
N MET A 160 -5.46 16.78 -8.05
CA MET A 160 -4.20 16.91 -7.32
C MET A 160 -3.05 17.39 -8.22
N GLY A 161 -3.27 17.62 -9.51
CA GLY A 161 -2.27 18.12 -10.46
C GLY A 161 -1.26 17.08 -10.97
N GLY A 162 -1.42 15.82 -10.58
CA GLY A 162 -0.64 14.70 -11.06
C GLY A 162 -1.33 13.40 -10.68
N THR A 163 -1.09 12.34 -11.45
CA THR A 163 -1.66 11.01 -11.17
C THR A 163 -0.91 10.31 -10.03
N TYR A 164 -1.57 9.36 -9.39
CA TYR A 164 -0.94 8.42 -8.46
C TYR A 164 0.20 7.65 -9.17
N ASP A 165 1.25 7.31 -8.44
CA ASP A 165 2.44 6.59 -8.95
C ASP A 165 3.22 7.32 -10.06
N PHE A 166 2.99 8.62 -10.27
CA PHE A 166 3.79 9.38 -11.22
C PHE A 166 5.20 9.63 -10.68
N PHE A 167 6.23 9.17 -11.40
CA PHE A 167 7.63 9.35 -11.05
C PHE A 167 8.19 10.64 -11.65
N GLY A 168 7.94 11.74 -10.95
CA GLY A 168 8.49 13.05 -11.31
C GLY A 168 8.22 14.11 -10.24
N GLU A 169 8.84 15.28 -10.39
CA GLU A 169 8.76 16.36 -9.41
C GLU A 169 7.33 16.87 -9.17
N VAL A 170 6.41 16.68 -10.13
CA VAL A 170 5.00 17.03 -9.94
C VAL A 170 4.36 16.25 -8.79
N SER A 171 4.89 15.08 -8.40
CA SER A 171 4.39 14.28 -7.30
C SER A 171 4.80 14.82 -5.93
N HIS A 172 5.86 15.64 -5.88
CA HIS A 172 6.37 16.18 -4.63
C HIS A 172 5.36 17.17 -4.01
N LEU A 173 5.24 17.15 -2.68
CA LEU A 173 4.27 17.99 -1.95
C LEU A 173 4.45 19.49 -2.21
N TYR A 174 5.69 19.94 -2.40
CA TYR A 174 6.06 21.35 -2.55
C TYR A 174 6.47 21.72 -3.98
N THR A 175 6.05 20.93 -4.97
CA THR A 175 6.30 21.22 -6.39
C THR A 175 5.76 22.59 -6.80
N THR A 176 6.45 23.30 -7.70
CA THR A 176 5.94 24.57 -8.24
C THR A 176 5.15 24.40 -9.54
N SER A 177 5.02 23.16 -10.02
CA SER A 177 4.47 22.83 -11.35
C SER A 177 2.96 22.61 -11.36
N ILE A 178 2.25 22.95 -10.28
CA ILE A 178 0.80 22.77 -10.15
C ILE A 178 0.10 24.09 -9.82
N THR A 179 -1.20 24.14 -10.08
CA THR A 179 -2.03 25.31 -9.81
C THR A 179 -2.26 25.52 -8.31
N ALA A 180 -2.64 26.74 -7.94
CA ALA A 180 -3.01 27.07 -6.56
C ALA A 180 -4.19 26.23 -6.03
N LYS A 181 -5.12 25.79 -6.90
CA LYS A 181 -6.24 24.90 -6.50
C LYS A 181 -5.72 23.50 -6.16
N GLN A 182 -4.84 22.94 -6.99
CA GLN A 182 -4.22 21.62 -6.77
C GLN A 182 -3.37 21.63 -5.49
N HIS A 183 -2.63 22.70 -5.23
CA HIS A 183 -1.95 22.90 -3.94
C HIS A 183 -2.89 22.88 -2.75
N LYS A 184 -4.03 23.59 -2.83
CA LYS A 184 -5.03 23.59 -1.76
C LYS A 184 -5.62 22.21 -1.51
N ASN A 185 -5.84 21.42 -2.56
CA ASN A 185 -6.34 20.04 -2.44
C ASN A 185 -5.31 19.14 -1.74
N ARG A 186 -4.02 19.22 -2.13
CA ARG A 186 -2.93 18.48 -1.46
C ARG A 186 -2.75 18.89 0.00
N GLU A 187 -2.79 20.19 0.29
CA GLU A 187 -2.69 20.70 1.66
C GLU A 187 -3.89 20.30 2.51
N LEU A 188 -5.10 20.28 1.95
CA LEU A 188 -6.28 19.74 2.63
C LEU A 188 -6.05 18.27 3.02
N LEU A 189 -5.65 17.43 2.06
CA LEU A 189 -5.37 16.02 2.31
C LEU A 189 -4.32 15.84 3.40
N LYS A 190 -3.16 16.48 3.24
CA LYS A 190 -2.07 16.44 4.20
C LYS A 190 -2.49 16.90 5.60
N LEU A 191 -3.28 17.98 5.69
CA LEU A 191 -3.73 18.53 6.97
C LEU A 191 -4.65 17.54 7.71
N VAL A 192 -5.66 17.00 7.03
CA VAL A 192 -6.62 16.06 7.65
C VAL A 192 -5.92 14.77 8.05
N MET A 193 -5.07 14.22 7.17
CA MET A 193 -4.26 13.04 7.48
C MET A 193 -3.37 13.30 8.71
N SER A 194 -2.67 14.44 8.75
CA SER A 194 -1.77 14.79 9.87
C SER A 194 -2.49 14.98 11.20
N ARG A 195 -3.68 15.61 11.20
CA ARG A 195 -4.51 15.78 12.41
C ARG A 195 -4.93 14.44 13.01
N ASN A 196 -5.13 13.44 12.17
CA ASN A 196 -5.55 12.10 12.55
C ASN A 196 -4.36 11.13 12.69
N GLY A 197 -3.16 11.66 12.92
CA GLY A 197 -2.01 10.86 13.35
C GLY A 197 -1.13 10.31 12.23
N PHE A 198 -1.38 10.66 10.96
CA PHE A 198 -0.49 10.27 9.87
C PHE A 198 0.67 11.27 9.68
N ARG A 199 1.74 10.81 9.04
CA ARG A 199 2.82 11.65 8.50
C ARG A 199 2.87 11.48 6.99
N SER A 200 3.01 12.59 6.26
CA SER A 200 3.17 12.58 4.81
C SER A 200 4.61 12.27 4.40
N TYR A 201 4.79 11.79 3.17
CA TYR A 201 6.09 11.74 2.50
C TYR A 201 6.25 12.93 1.54
N SER A 202 7.44 13.54 1.48
CA SER A 202 7.64 14.79 0.74
C SER A 202 7.64 14.64 -0.77
N GLU A 203 7.98 13.46 -1.27
CA GLU A 203 8.12 13.18 -2.71
C GLU A 203 6.83 12.61 -3.33
N GLU A 204 5.85 12.22 -2.51
CA GLU A 204 4.60 11.62 -2.97
C GLU A 204 3.41 12.24 -2.22
N TRP A 205 2.60 13.04 -2.90
CA TRP A 205 1.49 13.75 -2.26
C TRP A 205 0.39 12.85 -1.69
N TRP A 206 0.28 11.62 -2.19
CA TRP A 206 -0.71 10.63 -1.81
C TRP A 206 -0.29 9.75 -0.62
N HIS A 207 1.01 9.76 -0.25
CA HIS A 207 1.61 8.76 0.62
C HIS A 207 1.64 9.17 2.09
N PHE A 208 1.06 8.34 2.96
CA PHE A 208 0.94 8.60 4.38
C PHE A 208 1.24 7.37 5.23
N THR A 209 1.98 7.55 6.32
CA THR A 209 2.26 6.50 7.31
C THR A 209 1.74 6.90 8.69
N LEU A 210 1.11 6.00 9.43
CA LEU A 210 0.67 6.25 10.80
C LEU A 210 1.88 6.55 11.70
N ARG A 211 1.80 7.61 12.51
CA ARG A 211 2.78 7.89 13.57
C ARG A 211 2.58 6.90 14.72
N GLY A 212 3.68 6.33 15.22
CA GLY A 212 3.61 5.32 16.28
C GLY A 212 2.98 4.00 15.81
N GLU A 213 3.13 3.66 14.54
CA GLU A 213 2.69 2.38 13.98
C GLU A 213 3.19 1.17 14.81
N PRO A 214 2.41 0.07 14.88
CA PRO A 214 2.70 -1.04 15.78
C PRO A 214 3.90 -1.89 15.32
N PHE A 215 4.26 -1.83 14.03
CA PHE A 215 5.24 -2.72 13.41
C PHE A 215 6.33 -1.98 12.64
N PRO A 216 7.06 -1.02 13.26
CA PRO A 216 7.96 -0.13 12.52
C PRO A 216 9.14 -0.85 11.86
N ASN A 217 9.47 -2.07 12.31
CA ASN A 217 10.60 -2.88 11.87
C ASN A 217 10.19 -4.24 11.27
N THR A 218 8.89 -4.52 11.12
CA THR A 218 8.40 -5.83 10.62
C THR A 218 7.76 -5.66 9.26
N TYR A 219 8.34 -6.31 8.24
CA TYR A 219 7.86 -6.30 6.88
C TYR A 219 7.15 -7.62 6.60
N PHE A 220 5.83 -7.57 6.47
CA PHE A 220 4.97 -8.73 6.27
C PHE A 220 4.89 -9.14 4.80
N ASP A 221 4.58 -10.41 4.56
CA ASP A 221 4.47 -11.00 3.22
C ASP A 221 3.28 -11.97 3.06
N PHE A 222 2.24 -11.85 3.90
CA PHE A 222 1.00 -12.59 3.69
C PHE A 222 0.26 -12.05 2.46
N VAL A 223 -0.46 -12.91 1.73
CA VAL A 223 -1.24 -12.50 0.55
C VAL A 223 -2.54 -11.81 0.95
N ILE A 224 -3.01 -10.92 0.08
CA ILE A 224 -4.33 -10.30 0.17
C ILE A 224 -5.33 -11.25 -0.49
N GLN A 225 -6.27 -11.78 0.28
CA GLN A 225 -7.29 -12.76 -0.12
C GLN A 225 -8.60 -12.63 0.69
#